data_AF-A0AAW6NDQ2-F1
#
_entry.id   AF-A0AAW6NDQ2-F1
#
_cell.length_a   1.000
_cell.length_b   1.000
_cell.length_c   1.000
_cell.angle_alpha   90.00
_cell.angle_beta   90.00
_cell.angle_gamma   90.00
#
_symmetry.space_group_name_H-M   'P 1'
#
loop_
_entity.id
_entity.type
_entity.pdbx_description
1 polymer ?
#
loop_
_entity_poly.entity_id
_entity_poly.type
_entity_poly.pdbx_seq_one_letter_code
_entity_poly.pdbx_strand_id
1 'polypeptide(L)'
;MQKLVLTIALTLPAGAGAQPYSHSMADCAAVYQNAAQWVRTDESADKLMHAAIQWAAAAVVQSRVEGVSDGSKAVWQRIDSKTEAWEAKGGAVFFSQEFRDWTRYCRSFAKARGVSIKR
;
A
#
# COMPACT_ATOMS: atom_id res chain seq x y z
N MET A 1 -35.68 -9.02 46.34
CA MET A 1 -35.53 -9.28 44.89
C MET A 1 -34.80 -8.08 44.27
N GLN A 2 -33.48 -8.18 44.15
CA GLN A 2 -32.60 -7.07 43.79
C GLN A 2 -32.31 -7.15 42.29
N LYS A 3 -32.94 -6.27 41.52
CA LYS A 3 -32.77 -6.20 40.06
C LYS A 3 -31.42 -5.52 39.77
N LEU A 4 -30.41 -6.32 39.44
CA LEU A 4 -29.17 -5.82 38.82
C LEU A 4 -29.51 -5.31 37.41
N VAL A 5 -29.50 -3.99 37.25
CA VAL A 5 -29.54 -3.33 35.95
C VAL A 5 -28.14 -3.42 35.35
N LEU A 6 -27.98 -4.32 34.38
CA LEU A 6 -26.75 -4.49 33.62
C LEU A 6 -26.67 -3.36 32.58
N THR A 7 -25.97 -2.28 32.91
CA THR A 7 -25.70 -1.18 31.98
C THR A 7 -24.67 -1.66 30.95
N ILE A 8 -25.14 -2.09 29.77
CA ILE A 8 -24.28 -2.39 28.63
C ILE A 8 -23.72 -1.06 28.10
N ALA A 9 -22.47 -0.76 28.46
CA ALA A 9 -21.71 0.30 27.83
C ALA A 9 -21.44 -0.11 26.38
N LEU A 10 -22.17 0.51 25.44
CA LEU A 10 -21.85 0.42 24.01
C LEU A 10 -20.49 1.09 23.78
N THR A 11 -19.42 0.30 23.76
CA THR A 11 -18.15 0.71 23.17
C THR A 11 -18.36 0.78 21.67
N LEU A 12 -18.74 1.96 21.17
CA LEU A 12 -18.71 2.27 19.76
C LEU A 12 -17.30 1.96 19.22
N PRO A 13 -17.16 1.13 18.17
CA PRO A 13 -15.86 0.89 17.58
C PRO A 13 -15.33 2.23 17.08
N ALA A 14 -14.22 2.69 17.66
CA ALA A 14 -13.48 3.82 17.14
C ALA A 14 -13.22 3.53 15.66
N GLY A 15 -13.81 4.34 14.78
CA GLY A 15 -13.72 4.11 13.34
C GLY A 15 -12.27 3.93 12.97
N ALA A 16 -11.96 2.81 12.31
CA ALA A 16 -10.68 2.64 11.63
C ALA A 16 -10.57 3.79 10.63
N GLY A 17 -9.91 4.88 11.03
CA GLY A 17 -9.64 6.01 10.14
C GLY A 17 -8.99 5.43 8.90
N ALA A 18 -9.60 5.67 7.74
CA ALA A 18 -9.03 5.24 6.48
C ALA A 18 -7.56 5.69 6.45
N GLN A 19 -6.64 4.74 6.24
CA GLN A 19 -5.22 5.05 6.23
C GLN A 19 -4.93 6.21 5.25
N PRO A 20 -3.94 7.07 5.53
CA PRO A 20 -3.54 8.12 4.61
C PRO A 20 -3.35 7.57 3.19
N TYR A 21 -3.78 8.32 2.16
CA TYR A 21 -3.58 7.90 0.78
C TYR A 21 -2.09 7.76 0.46
N SER A 22 -1.23 8.60 1.04
CA SER A 22 0.23 8.47 0.95
C SER A 22 0.73 7.09 1.37
N HIS A 23 0.16 6.49 2.42
CA HIS A 23 0.48 5.14 2.86
C HIS A 23 0.04 4.09 1.84
N SER A 24 -1.17 4.24 1.28
CA SER A 24 -1.65 3.35 0.20
C SER A 24 -0.78 3.45 -1.06
N MET A 25 -0.28 4.65 -1.38
CA MET A 25 0.64 4.86 -2.51
C MET A 25 1.98 4.17 -2.26
N ALA A 26 2.54 4.27 -1.05
CA ALA A 26 3.74 3.54 -0.66
C ALA A 26 3.54 2.02 -0.70
N ASP A 27 2.40 1.53 -0.21
CA ASP A 27 2.07 0.10 -0.27
C ASP A 27 1.98 -0.38 -1.73
N CYS A 28 1.46 0.45 -2.64
CA CYS A 28 1.49 0.17 -4.07
C CYS A 28 2.91 0.15 -4.64
N ALA A 29 3.79 1.08 -4.27
CA ALA A 29 5.20 1.02 -4.68
C ALA A 29 5.83 -0.33 -4.29
N ALA A 30 5.60 -0.79 -3.07
CA ALA A 30 6.10 -2.07 -2.57
C ALA A 30 5.56 -3.28 -3.37
N VAL A 31 4.28 -3.28 -3.75
CA VAL A 31 3.69 -4.33 -4.59
C VAL A 31 4.41 -4.43 -5.94
N TYR A 32 4.69 -3.29 -6.59
CA TYR A 32 5.37 -3.25 -7.88
C TYR A 32 6.86 -3.60 -7.75
N GLN A 33 7.54 -3.11 -6.71
CA GLN A 33 8.93 -3.43 -6.43
C GLN A 33 9.12 -4.91 -6.15
N ASN A 34 8.27 -5.51 -5.32
CA ASN A 34 8.28 -6.95 -5.10
C ASN A 34 8.03 -7.68 -6.41
N ALA A 35 7.05 -7.26 -7.23
CA ALA A 35 6.75 -7.92 -8.50
C ALA A 35 7.92 -7.91 -9.51
N ALA A 36 8.75 -6.87 -9.50
CA ALA A 36 9.90 -6.76 -10.40
C ALA A 36 10.93 -7.88 -10.21
N GLN A 37 10.99 -8.48 -9.02
CA GLN A 37 11.96 -9.55 -8.71
C GLN A 37 11.59 -10.91 -9.35
N TRP A 38 10.34 -11.08 -9.79
CA TRP A 38 9.81 -12.38 -10.20
C TRP A 38 9.42 -12.44 -11.68
N VAL A 39 9.57 -11.34 -12.41
CA VAL A 39 9.40 -11.33 -13.86
C VAL A 39 10.64 -11.89 -14.55
N ARG A 40 10.45 -12.44 -15.75
CA ARG A 40 11.48 -13.21 -16.46
C ARG A 40 12.48 -12.37 -17.26
N THR A 41 12.18 -11.10 -17.49
CA THR A 41 12.98 -10.23 -18.36
C THR A 41 13.28 -8.92 -17.66
N ASP A 42 14.47 -8.40 -17.93
CA ASP A 42 14.91 -7.10 -17.39
C ASP A 42 13.98 -5.98 -17.83
N GLU A 43 13.48 -6.02 -19.07
CA GLU A 43 12.51 -5.03 -19.57
C GLU A 43 11.23 -4.99 -18.73
N SER A 44 10.69 -6.16 -18.36
CA SER A 44 9.52 -6.24 -17.48
C SER A 44 9.84 -5.76 -16.06
N ALA A 45 11.04 -6.08 -15.55
CA ALA A 45 11.46 -5.66 -14.23
C ALA A 45 11.60 -4.12 -14.18
N ASP A 46 12.20 -3.53 -15.20
CA ASP A 46 12.37 -2.08 -15.35
C ASP A 46 11.03 -1.35 -15.40
N LYS A 47 10.04 -1.87 -16.14
CA LYS A 47 8.68 -1.29 -16.17
C LYS A 47 8.03 -1.29 -14.79
N LEU A 48 8.15 -2.40 -14.06
CA LEU A 48 7.60 -2.53 -12.71
C LEU A 48 8.35 -1.63 -11.71
N MET A 49 9.67 -1.51 -11.82
CA MET A 49 10.44 -0.60 -10.98
C MET A 49 10.13 0.87 -11.30
N HIS A 50 9.93 1.21 -12.56
CA HIS A 50 9.49 2.54 -12.94
C HIS A 50 8.12 2.88 -12.33
N ALA A 51 7.18 1.94 -12.35
CA ALA A 51 5.89 2.07 -11.67
C ALA A 51 6.04 2.26 -10.16
N ALA A 52 6.94 1.50 -9.51
CA ALA A 52 7.22 1.64 -8.08
C ALA A 52 7.76 3.04 -7.73
N ILE A 53 8.70 3.56 -8.52
CA ILE A 53 9.28 4.90 -8.33
C ILE A 53 8.21 5.99 -8.45
N GLN A 54 7.32 5.88 -9.43
CA GLN A 54 6.24 6.85 -9.60
C GLN A 54 5.25 6.84 -8.43
N TRP A 55 4.94 5.66 -7.89
CA TRP A 55 4.16 5.56 -6.67
C TRP A 55 4.85 6.17 -5.46
N ALA A 56 6.15 5.92 -5.29
CA ALA A 56 6.94 6.50 -4.21
C ALA A 56 6.92 8.04 -4.29
N ALA A 57 7.13 8.60 -5.49
CA ALA A 57 7.06 10.04 -5.71
C ALA A 57 5.66 10.59 -5.39
N ALA A 58 4.59 9.92 -5.85
CA ALA A 58 3.22 10.29 -5.55
C ALA A 58 2.93 10.24 -4.04
N ALA A 59 3.43 9.22 -3.33
CA ALA A 59 3.28 9.07 -1.90
C ALA A 59 3.90 10.25 -1.14
N VAL A 60 5.11 10.70 -1.52
CA VAL A 60 5.78 11.87 -0.92
C VAL A 60 5.01 13.17 -1.17
N VAL A 61 4.45 13.35 -2.37
CA VAL A 61 3.63 14.53 -2.67
C VAL A 61 2.33 14.48 -1.85
N GLN A 62 1.68 13.33 -1.80
CA GLN A 62 0.43 13.13 -1.09
C GLN A 62 0.59 13.28 0.43
N SER A 63 1.71 12.83 1.01
CA SER A 63 1.96 12.92 2.45
C SER A 63 1.97 14.38 2.91
N ARG A 64 2.60 15.26 2.12
CA ARG A 64 2.59 16.71 2.34
C ARG A 64 1.19 17.32 2.29
N VAL A 65 0.36 16.89 1.33
CA VAL A 65 -1.03 17.34 1.21
C VAL A 65 -1.87 16.88 2.41
N GLU A 66 -1.57 15.70 2.94
CA GLU A 66 -2.29 15.11 4.09
C GLU A 66 -1.83 15.65 5.44
N GLY A 67 -0.78 16.49 5.48
CA GLY A 67 -0.17 16.96 6.72
C GLY A 67 0.57 15.85 7.48
N VAL A 68 0.64 14.64 6.93
CA VAL A 68 1.50 13.55 7.38
C VAL A 68 2.86 13.85 6.77
N SER A 69 3.65 14.69 7.42
CA SER A 69 4.91 15.21 6.86
C SER A 69 6.04 14.17 6.83
N ASP A 70 5.75 12.99 6.29
CA ASP A 70 6.73 11.96 6.02
C ASP A 70 7.60 12.44 4.86
N GLY A 71 8.83 12.82 5.21
CA GLY A 71 9.86 13.12 4.23
C GLY A 71 10.13 11.89 3.35
N SER A 72 10.79 12.11 2.20
CA SER A 72 11.08 11.05 1.23
C SER A 72 11.71 9.80 1.86
N LYS A 73 12.57 9.98 2.87
CA LYS A 73 13.21 8.88 3.59
C LYS A 73 12.20 7.99 4.33
N ALA A 74 11.20 8.58 5.00
CA ALA A 74 10.20 7.82 5.74
C ALA A 74 9.29 7.03 4.79
N VAL A 75 8.93 7.63 3.64
CA VAL A 75 8.18 6.93 2.59
C VAL A 75 8.96 5.72 2.07
N TRP A 76 10.24 5.88 1.74
CA TRP A 76 11.07 4.74 1.28
C TRP A 76 11.25 3.67 2.34
N GLN A 77 11.48 4.03 3.61
CA GLN A 77 11.53 3.07 4.72
C GLN A 77 10.23 2.25 4.83
N ARG A 78 9.08 2.88 4.61
CA ARG A 78 7.80 2.18 4.55
C ARG A 78 7.74 1.22 3.36
N ILE A 79 8.15 1.68 2.17
CA ILE A 79 8.17 0.85 0.96
C ILE A 79 9.05 -0.38 1.17
N ASP A 80 10.25 -0.21 1.72
CA ASP A 80 11.18 -1.30 1.98
C ASP A 80 10.57 -2.31 2.95
N SER A 81 10.07 -1.84 4.10
CA SER A 81 9.41 -2.71 5.09
C SER A 81 8.22 -3.49 4.50
N LYS A 82 7.44 -2.86 3.61
CA LYS A 82 6.33 -3.53 2.93
C LYS A 82 6.79 -4.49 1.86
N THR A 83 7.88 -4.20 1.16
CA THR A 83 8.49 -5.09 0.18
C THR A 83 9.02 -6.34 0.86
N GLU A 84 9.76 -6.18 1.96
CA GLU A 84 10.23 -7.30 2.80
C GLU A 84 9.08 -8.18 3.28
N ALA A 85 7.94 -7.58 3.65
CA ALA A 85 6.75 -8.33 4.05
C ALA A 85 6.13 -9.13 2.89
N TRP A 86 6.26 -8.67 1.65
CA TRP A 86 5.86 -9.44 0.47
C TRP A 86 6.87 -10.54 0.14
N GLU A 87 8.16 -10.24 0.20
CA GLU A 87 9.25 -11.19 -0.03
C GLU A 87 9.20 -12.35 0.97
N ALA A 88 8.90 -12.07 2.24
CA ALA A 88 8.77 -13.07 3.30
C ALA A 88 7.64 -14.08 3.03
N LYS A 89 6.64 -13.74 2.20
CA LYS A 89 5.59 -14.67 1.76
C LYS A 89 6.06 -15.62 0.64
N GLY A 90 7.23 -15.35 0.06
CA GLY A 90 7.85 -16.14 -1.00
C GLY A 90 7.13 -16.05 -2.35
N GLY A 91 7.69 -16.73 -3.36
CA GLY A 91 7.19 -16.68 -4.74
C GLY A 91 5.75 -17.19 -4.95
N ALA A 92 5.20 -17.95 -4.00
CA ALA A 92 3.80 -18.38 -4.05
C ALA A 92 2.81 -17.21 -3.92
N VAL A 93 3.24 -16.08 -3.36
CA VAL A 93 2.38 -14.92 -3.11
C VAL A 93 1.77 -14.35 -4.39
N PHE A 94 2.44 -14.48 -5.53
CA PHE A 94 1.93 -14.02 -6.83
C PHE A 94 0.66 -14.75 -7.29
N PHE A 95 0.45 -15.97 -6.79
CA PHE A 95 -0.76 -16.73 -7.09
C PHE A 95 -1.89 -16.45 -6.09
N SER A 96 -1.58 -15.79 -4.97
CA SER A 96 -2.55 -15.50 -3.92
C SER A 96 -3.62 -14.50 -4.36
N GLN A 97 -4.80 -14.63 -3.74
CA GLN A 97 -5.89 -13.67 -3.93
C GLN A 97 -5.49 -12.27 -3.43
N GLU A 98 -4.74 -12.20 -2.33
CA GLU A 98 -4.24 -10.96 -1.75
C GLU A 98 -3.43 -10.14 -2.75
N PHE A 99 -2.46 -10.76 -3.43
CA PHE A 99 -1.65 -10.07 -4.42
C PHE A 99 -2.48 -9.59 -5.63
N ARG A 100 -3.45 -10.40 -6.07
CA ARG A 100 -4.38 -10.01 -7.15
C ARG A 100 -5.25 -8.82 -6.76
N ASP A 101 -5.69 -8.77 -5.52
CA ASP A 101 -6.52 -7.68 -5.02
C ASP A 101 -5.71 -6.40 -4.85
N TRP A 102 -4.48 -6.49 -4.33
CA TRP A 102 -3.56 -5.35 -4.27
C TRP A 102 -3.19 -4.81 -5.64
N THR A 103 -2.83 -5.66 -6.59
CA THR A 103 -2.53 -5.21 -7.96
C THR A 103 -3.75 -4.58 -8.63
N ARG A 104 -4.97 -5.11 -8.40
CA ARG A 104 -6.21 -4.49 -8.88
C ARG A 104 -6.45 -3.12 -8.23
N TYR A 105 -6.30 -3.04 -6.91
CA TYR A 105 -6.44 -1.81 -6.13
C TYR A 105 -5.46 -0.74 -6.61
N CYS A 106 -4.18 -1.08 -6.76
CA CYS A 106 -3.19 -0.11 -7.22
C CYS A 106 -3.53 0.42 -8.62
N ARG A 107 -3.96 -0.44 -9.55
CA ARG A 107 -4.38 0.04 -10.88
C ARG A 107 -5.59 0.97 -10.83
N SER A 108 -6.61 0.65 -10.05
CA SER A 108 -7.78 1.54 -9.93
C SER A 108 -7.43 2.83 -9.20
N PHE A 109 -6.59 2.75 -8.19
CA PHE A 109 -6.13 3.90 -7.41
C PHE A 109 -5.27 4.85 -8.25
N ALA A 110 -4.39 4.31 -9.09
CA ALA A 110 -3.59 5.11 -10.03
C ALA A 110 -4.48 5.93 -10.96
N LYS A 111 -5.52 5.30 -11.52
CA LYS A 111 -6.50 5.96 -12.38
C LYS A 111 -7.27 7.04 -11.62
N ALA A 112 -7.66 6.79 -10.38
CA ALA A 112 -8.41 7.75 -9.56
C ALA A 112 -7.55 8.96 -9.13
N ARG A 113 -6.24 8.78 -8.93
CA ARG A 113 -5.32 9.83 -8.47
C ARG A 113 -4.48 10.46 -9.58
N GLY A 114 -4.61 10.00 -10.81
CA GLY A 114 -3.82 10.51 -11.94
C GLY A 114 -2.33 10.13 -11.88
N VAL A 115 -1.98 9.03 -11.20
CA VAL A 115 -0.58 8.54 -11.18
C VAL A 115 -0.30 7.82 -12.50
N SER A 116 0.68 8.32 -13.26
CA SER A 116 0.95 7.90 -14.64
C SER A 116 1.79 6.63 -14.73
N ILE A 117 1.25 5.52 -14.22
CA ILE A 117 1.90 4.20 -14.26
C ILE A 117 1.95 3.71 -15.70
N LYS A 118 3.07 3.95 -16.36
CA LYS A 118 3.31 3.45 -17.71
C LYS A 118 3.41 1.92 -17.65
N ARG A 119 2.65 1.29 -18.54
CA ARG A 119 2.50 -0.17 -18.63
C ARG A 119 3.58 -0.79 -19.49
#